data_AF-A0A510L5H1-F1
#
_entry.id   AF-A0A510L5H1-F1
#
_cell.length_a   1.000
_cell.length_b   1.000
_cell.length_c   1.000
_cell.angle_alpha   90.00
_cell.angle_beta   90.00
_cell.angle_gamma   90.00
#
_symmetry.space_group_name_H-M   'P 1'
#
loop_
_entity.id
_entity.type
_entity.pdbx_description
1 polymer ?
#
loop_
_entity_poly.entity_id
_entity_poly.type
_entity_poly.pdbx_seq_one_letter_code
_entity_poly.pdbx_strand_id
1 'polypeptide(L)'
;MKNKRLVLILTLMAVLTVGCSKKNDSKINNLKSQNISKNEKVTENLTKEYLKSINYSNLADKDTQQKVKESLENAGIDSNSINLFFKSVNYYNEATQNEGLIKSGFINSNNINPTYDEVAIQKIWDKKNKNFQDLIVE
;
A
#
# COMPACT_ATOMS: atom_id res chain seq x y z
N MET A 1 -37.41 1.74 -52.85
CA MET A 1 -38.59 1.18 -52.16
C MET A 1 -38.21 0.02 -51.28
N LYS A 2 -38.20 0.22 -49.96
CA LYS A 2 -38.73 -0.66 -48.91
C LYS A 2 -38.41 0.02 -47.58
N ASN A 3 -39.45 0.60 -47.03
CA ASN A 3 -39.46 1.45 -45.86
C ASN A 3 -39.98 0.58 -44.72
N LYS A 4 -39.39 0.62 -43.52
CA LYS A 4 -40.18 0.62 -42.27
C LYS A 4 -39.48 1.51 -41.25
N ARG A 5 -40.27 2.44 -40.73
CA ARG A 5 -39.94 3.47 -39.73
C ARG A 5 -40.04 2.89 -38.32
N LEU A 6 -39.20 3.36 -37.41
CA LEU A 6 -39.49 3.61 -35.99
C LEU A 6 -38.33 4.50 -35.47
N VAL A 7 -38.46 5.83 -35.40
CA VAL A 7 -38.98 6.64 -34.27
C VAL A 7 -38.40 6.19 -32.92
N LEU A 8 -37.87 6.98 -31.99
CA LEU A 8 -37.31 8.34 -31.86
C LEU A 8 -36.90 8.43 -30.36
N ILE A 9 -36.06 9.40 -30.00
CA ILE A 9 -35.94 10.04 -28.67
C ILE A 9 -34.85 9.55 -27.71
N LEU A 10 -33.98 10.51 -27.38
CA LEU A 10 -33.01 10.57 -26.31
C LEU A 10 -33.60 10.25 -24.94
N THR A 11 -32.90 9.43 -24.16
CA THR A 11 -33.04 9.43 -22.70
C THR A 11 -31.68 9.60 -22.06
N LEU A 12 -31.45 10.81 -21.52
CA LEU A 12 -30.52 11.04 -20.42
C LEU A 12 -30.77 9.98 -19.35
N MET A 13 -29.73 9.27 -18.90
CA MET A 13 -29.71 8.75 -17.54
C MET A 13 -28.56 9.38 -16.78
N ALA A 14 -29.00 10.10 -15.75
CA ALA A 14 -28.20 10.86 -14.83
C ALA A 14 -27.28 9.95 -14.00
N VAL A 15 -26.16 10.54 -13.62
CA VAL A 15 -25.29 10.08 -12.55
C VAL A 15 -26.13 9.85 -11.29
N LEU A 16 -26.32 8.59 -10.90
CA LEU A 16 -26.71 8.23 -9.55
C LEU A 16 -25.46 7.79 -8.81
N THR A 17 -24.80 8.76 -8.19
CA THR A 17 -23.96 8.48 -7.03
C THR A 17 -24.86 7.89 -5.96
N VAL A 18 -24.74 6.58 -5.75
CA VAL A 18 -25.28 5.93 -4.55
C VAL A 18 -24.39 6.36 -3.38
N GLY A 19 -24.65 7.57 -2.89
CA GLY A 19 -24.28 7.96 -1.55
C GLY A 19 -25.15 7.14 -0.59
N CYS A 20 -24.53 6.31 0.23
CA CYS A 20 -25.23 5.65 1.33
C CYS A 20 -25.93 6.71 2.19
N SER A 21 -27.25 6.69 2.13
CA SER A 21 -28.16 7.40 3.01
C SER A 21 -28.28 6.64 4.34
N LYS A 22 -28.21 7.37 5.46
CA LYS A 22 -29.09 7.18 6.63
C LYS A 22 -28.86 8.30 7.64
N LYS A 23 -29.79 9.26 7.69
CA LYS A 23 -30.07 10.01 8.92
C LYS A 23 -30.83 9.08 9.85
N ASN A 24 -30.17 8.63 10.90
CA ASN A 24 -30.85 8.18 12.11
C ASN A 24 -30.74 9.32 13.12
N ASP A 25 -31.83 10.04 13.32
CA ASP A 25 -32.04 10.77 14.58
C ASP A 25 -32.18 9.72 15.68
N SER A 26 -31.06 9.46 16.35
CA SER A 26 -30.99 8.78 17.63
C SER A 26 -30.30 9.74 18.58
N LYS A 27 -31.02 10.12 19.64
CA LYS A 27 -30.51 10.89 20.77
C LYS A 27 -29.17 10.31 21.24
N ILE A 28 -28.07 10.95 20.87
CA ILE A 28 -26.79 10.74 21.55
C ILE A 28 -26.88 11.54 22.84
N ASN A 29 -27.24 10.83 23.91
CA ASN A 29 -27.09 11.29 25.27
C ASN A 29 -25.67 11.81 25.47
N ASN A 30 -25.57 13.02 26.00
CA ASN A 30 -24.38 13.67 26.57
C ASN A 30 -23.23 12.71 26.87
N LEU A 31 -22.30 12.53 25.94
CA LEU A 31 -20.93 12.17 26.30
C LEU A 31 -20.18 13.47 26.48
N LYS A 32 -20.23 13.90 27.74
CA LYS A 32 -19.45 14.95 28.38
C LYS A 32 -18.09 15.12 27.69
N SER A 33 -17.93 16.29 27.08
CA SER A 33 -16.64 16.92 26.85
C SER A 33 -15.76 16.78 28.09
N GLN A 34 -14.80 15.85 28.04
CA GLN A 34 -13.63 15.78 28.90
C GLN A 34 -12.70 14.71 28.28
N ASN A 35 -11.43 15.09 28.05
CA ASN A 35 -10.30 14.30 27.51
C ASN A 35 -9.87 14.54 26.04
N ILE A 36 -10.07 15.73 25.47
CA ILE A 36 -9.43 16.09 24.19
C ILE A 36 -7.99 16.61 24.39
N SER A 37 -7.63 17.20 25.53
CA SER A 37 -6.27 17.77 25.73
C SER A 37 -5.20 16.81 26.29
N LYS A 38 -5.57 15.59 26.70
CA LYS A 38 -4.63 14.60 27.27
C LYS A 38 -4.16 13.56 26.24
N ASN A 39 -4.91 13.38 25.16
CA ASN A 39 -4.61 12.38 24.13
C ASN A 39 -3.46 12.82 23.21
N GLU A 40 -3.33 14.11 22.92
CA GLU A 40 -2.32 14.60 21.96
C GLU A 40 -0.89 14.41 22.47
N LYS A 41 -0.62 14.73 23.75
CA LYS A 41 0.70 14.49 24.38
C LYS A 41 1.04 13.01 24.52
N VAL A 42 0.05 12.15 24.78
CA VAL A 42 0.28 10.70 24.88
C VAL A 42 0.58 10.14 23.50
N THR A 43 -0.21 10.49 22.48
CA THR A 43 0.04 10.09 21.09
C THR A 43 1.37 10.62 20.56
N GLU A 44 1.75 11.88 20.83
CA GLU A 44 3.07 12.40 20.45
C GLU A 44 4.23 11.64 21.12
N ASN A 45 4.12 11.32 22.41
CA ASN A 45 5.17 10.62 23.13
C ASN A 45 5.31 9.17 22.66
N LEU A 46 4.19 8.46 22.42
CA LEU A 46 4.22 7.13 21.82
C LEU A 46 4.77 7.15 20.39
N THR A 47 4.42 8.16 19.59
CA THR A 47 4.94 8.30 18.22
C THR A 47 6.45 8.56 18.23
N LYS A 48 6.93 9.45 19.12
CA LYS A 48 8.37 9.72 19.30
C LYS A 48 9.14 8.51 19.80
N GLU A 49 8.53 7.66 20.61
CA GLU A 49 9.14 6.43 21.11
C GLU A 49 9.17 5.31 20.06
N TYR A 50 8.10 5.14 19.27
CA TYR A 50 8.06 4.24 18.12
C TYR A 50 9.14 4.57 17.08
N LEU A 51 9.45 5.85 16.90
CA LEU A 51 10.50 6.30 15.99
C LEU A 51 11.93 6.06 16.53
N LYS A 52 12.10 5.60 17.78
CA LYS A 52 13.43 5.27 18.33
C LYS A 52 13.94 3.92 17.85
N SER A 53 13.05 2.97 17.57
CA SER A 53 13.41 1.65 17.06
C SER A 53 12.27 1.02 16.27
N ILE A 54 12.58 0.53 15.08
CA ILE A 54 11.63 -0.17 14.22
C ILE A 54 12.07 -1.61 13.98
N ASN A 55 11.11 -2.51 13.84
CA ASN A 55 11.36 -3.82 13.26
C ASN A 55 10.99 -3.77 11.79
N TYR A 56 11.91 -4.13 10.90
CA TYR A 56 11.66 -4.11 9.46
C TYR A 56 12.30 -5.29 8.75
N SER A 57 11.79 -5.57 7.55
CA SER A 57 12.24 -6.64 6.67
C SER A 57 12.19 -6.17 5.23
N ASN A 58 13.07 -6.70 4.38
CA ASN A 58 13.02 -6.50 2.94
C ASN A 58 12.10 -7.51 2.22
N LEU A 59 11.39 -8.37 2.95
CA LEU A 59 10.52 -9.41 2.37
C LEU A 59 11.26 -10.33 1.39
N ALA A 60 12.54 -10.57 1.65
CA ALA A 60 13.39 -11.45 0.84
C ALA A 60 13.08 -12.93 1.09
N ASP A 61 12.62 -13.28 2.28
CA ASP A 61 12.27 -14.65 2.66
C ASP A 61 10.75 -14.89 2.62
N LYS A 62 10.39 -16.18 2.50
CA LYS A 62 8.98 -16.59 2.40
C LYS A 62 8.21 -16.44 3.72
N ASP A 63 8.88 -16.55 4.86
CA ASP A 63 8.21 -16.48 6.16
C ASP A 63 7.71 -15.05 6.43
N THR A 64 8.52 -14.04 6.11
CA THR A 64 8.11 -12.63 6.21
C THR A 64 7.06 -12.28 5.16
N GLN A 65 7.18 -12.78 3.92
CA GLN A 65 6.13 -12.63 2.90
C GLN A 65 4.80 -13.24 3.38
N GLN A 66 4.82 -14.42 4.01
CA GLN A 66 3.61 -15.08 4.50
C GLN A 66 2.92 -14.27 5.61
N LYS A 67 3.67 -13.73 6.57
CA LYS A 67 3.14 -12.84 7.63
C LYS A 67 2.48 -11.57 7.05
N VAL A 68 3.11 -10.97 6.04
CA VAL A 68 2.53 -9.81 5.35
C VAL A 68 1.28 -10.20 4.56
N LYS A 69 1.31 -11.35 3.88
CA LYS A 69 0.15 -11.88 3.14
C LYS A 69 -1.07 -12.04 4.05
N GLU A 70 -0.90 -12.72 5.18
CA GLU A 70 -1.97 -12.92 6.17
C GLU A 70 -2.50 -11.59 6.71
N SER A 71 -1.61 -10.63 6.94
CA SER A 71 -2.01 -9.29 7.41
C SER A 71 -2.86 -8.55 6.37
N LEU A 72 -2.49 -8.64 5.09
CA LEU A 72 -3.24 -8.03 3.99
C LEU A 72 -4.60 -8.73 3.77
N GLU A 73 -4.63 -10.07 3.86
CA GLU A 73 -5.88 -10.84 3.77
C GLU A 73 -6.83 -10.49 4.92
N ASN A 74 -6.33 -10.39 6.15
CA ASN A 74 -7.10 -9.99 7.32
C ASN A 74 -7.62 -8.54 7.25
N ALA A 75 -6.91 -7.67 6.51
CA ALA A 75 -7.35 -6.31 6.22
C ALA A 75 -8.41 -6.24 5.10
N GLY A 76 -8.79 -7.38 4.50
CA GLY A 76 -9.78 -7.45 3.43
C GLY A 76 -9.25 -7.00 2.07
N ILE A 77 -7.93 -6.99 1.86
CA ILE A 77 -7.34 -6.67 0.57
C ILE A 77 -7.61 -7.81 -0.42
N ASP A 78 -8.00 -7.46 -1.64
CA ASP A 78 -8.30 -8.44 -2.67
C ASP A 78 -7.07 -9.30 -3.03
N SER A 79 -7.32 -10.60 -3.22
CA SER A 79 -6.28 -11.59 -3.51
C SER A 79 -5.45 -11.29 -4.76
N ASN A 80 -6.03 -10.68 -5.79
CA ASN A 80 -5.26 -10.30 -6.99
C ASN A 80 -4.29 -9.17 -6.68
N SER A 81 -4.69 -8.22 -5.83
CA SER A 81 -3.83 -7.12 -5.40
C SER A 81 -2.65 -7.63 -4.56
N ILE A 82 -2.92 -8.56 -3.63
CA ILE A 82 -1.88 -9.23 -2.83
C ILE A 82 -0.92 -10.01 -3.74
N ASN A 83 -1.44 -10.76 -4.71
CA ASN A 83 -0.63 -11.51 -5.66
C ASN A 83 0.25 -10.59 -6.54
N LEU A 84 -0.29 -9.46 -7.01
CA LEU A 84 0.47 -8.47 -7.78
C LEU A 84 1.58 -7.82 -6.93
N PHE A 85 1.27 -7.48 -5.68
CA PHE A 85 2.26 -6.95 -4.73
C PHE A 85 3.45 -7.92 -4.59
N PHE A 86 3.20 -9.19 -4.30
CA PHE A 86 4.28 -10.16 -4.13
C PHE A 86 5.00 -10.49 -5.44
N LYS A 87 4.34 -10.40 -6.61
CA LYS A 87 5.04 -10.49 -7.90
C LYS A 87 6.07 -9.38 -8.04
N SER A 88 5.72 -8.14 -7.69
CA SER A 88 6.66 -7.01 -7.73
C SER A 88 7.80 -7.16 -6.73
N VAL A 89 7.51 -7.60 -5.50
CA VAL A 89 8.53 -7.88 -4.47
C VAL A 89 9.53 -8.93 -4.97
N ASN A 90 9.03 -10.07 -5.46
CA ASN A 90 9.89 -11.15 -5.95
C ASN A 90 10.69 -10.71 -7.18
N TYR A 91 10.07 -9.96 -8.10
CA TYR A 91 10.75 -9.41 -9.28
C TYR A 91 11.94 -8.55 -8.86
N TYR A 92 11.74 -7.61 -7.93
CA TYR A 92 12.81 -6.74 -7.43
C TYR A 92 13.92 -7.56 -6.78
N ASN A 93 13.59 -8.44 -5.84
CA ASN A 93 14.54 -9.28 -5.12
C ASN A 93 15.40 -10.14 -6.06
N GLU A 94 14.77 -10.74 -7.09
CA GLU A 94 15.50 -11.47 -8.13
C GLU A 94 16.30 -10.55 -9.04
N ALA A 95 15.83 -9.32 -9.29
CA ALA A 95 16.51 -8.38 -10.17
C ALA A 95 17.77 -7.80 -9.57
N THR A 96 17.76 -7.56 -8.26
CA THR A 96 18.88 -7.04 -7.48
C THR A 96 19.72 -8.14 -6.84
N GLN A 97 19.36 -9.42 -7.03
CA GLN A 97 20.01 -10.58 -6.39
C GLN A 97 20.01 -10.47 -4.85
N ASN A 98 19.04 -9.77 -4.29
CA ASN A 98 18.97 -9.41 -2.87
C ASN A 98 20.21 -8.64 -2.36
N GLU A 99 20.92 -7.92 -3.23
CA GLU A 99 22.08 -7.12 -2.83
C GLU A 99 21.67 -6.06 -1.80
N GLY A 100 22.41 -5.98 -0.70
CA GLY A 100 22.13 -5.05 0.40
C GLY A 100 20.84 -5.32 1.19
N LEU A 101 20.02 -6.31 0.82
CA LEU A 101 18.75 -6.58 1.49
C LEU A 101 18.92 -7.48 2.72
N ILE A 102 18.03 -7.30 3.71
CA ILE A 102 17.85 -8.27 4.79
C ILE A 102 17.28 -9.56 4.18
N LYS A 103 18.08 -10.62 4.19
CA LYS A 103 17.75 -11.88 3.51
C LYS A 103 16.71 -12.73 4.24
N SER A 104 16.51 -12.52 5.55
CA SER A 104 15.56 -13.31 6.33
C SER A 104 15.09 -12.57 7.58
N GLY A 105 13.79 -12.69 7.85
CA GLY A 105 13.19 -12.25 9.10
C GLY A 105 13.05 -10.73 9.21
N PHE A 106 12.75 -10.30 10.42
CA PHE A 106 12.73 -8.88 10.79
C PHE A 106 13.98 -8.58 11.60
N ILE A 107 14.62 -7.45 11.33
CA ILE A 107 15.66 -6.91 12.20
C ILE A 107 15.15 -5.68 12.91
N ASN A 108 15.66 -5.45 14.12
CA ASN A 108 15.46 -4.20 14.83
C ASN A 108 16.50 -3.17 14.36
N SER A 109 16.08 -1.92 14.18
CA SER A 109 16.96 -0.80 13.84
C SER A 109 16.53 0.47 14.55
N ASN A 110 17.52 1.18 15.08
CA ASN A 110 17.34 2.53 15.62
C ASN A 110 17.34 3.60 14.52
N ASN A 111 17.72 3.23 13.30
CA ASN A 111 17.61 4.06 12.12
C ASN A 111 16.33 3.71 11.37
N ILE A 112 15.41 4.67 11.30
CA ILE A 112 14.13 4.54 10.58
C ILE A 112 14.30 4.43 9.06
N ASN A 113 15.46 4.86 8.54
CA ASN A 113 15.79 4.84 7.12
C ASN A 113 16.93 3.84 6.89
N PRO A 114 16.65 2.59 6.50
CA PRO A 114 17.70 1.63 6.20
C PRO A 114 18.65 2.19 5.15
N THR A 115 19.96 1.96 5.35
CA THR A 115 21.00 2.44 4.43
C THR A 115 21.40 1.30 3.50
N TYR A 116 21.25 1.52 2.19
CA TYR A 116 21.59 0.56 1.15
C TYR A 116 22.78 1.05 0.32
N ASP A 117 23.55 0.13 -0.25
CA ASP A 117 24.48 0.45 -1.33
C ASP A 117 23.67 0.56 -2.64
N GLU A 118 23.03 1.72 -2.81
CA GLU A 118 22.19 2.01 -3.97
C GLU A 118 22.97 1.90 -5.28
N VAL A 119 24.28 2.23 -5.28
CA VAL A 119 25.14 2.13 -6.45
C VAL A 119 25.38 0.67 -6.82
N ALA A 120 25.61 -0.22 -5.85
CA ALA A 120 25.72 -1.65 -6.10
C ALA A 120 24.41 -2.23 -6.63
N ILE A 121 23.28 -1.89 -6.00
CA ILE A 121 21.95 -2.33 -6.42
C ILE A 121 21.65 -1.87 -7.86
N GLN A 122 21.92 -0.61 -8.18
CA GLN A 122 21.66 -0.04 -9.51
C GLN A 122 22.51 -0.74 -10.58
N LYS A 123 23.79 -1.00 -10.30
CA LYS A 123 24.67 -1.74 -11.25
C LYS A 123 24.13 -3.14 -11.56
N ILE A 124 23.60 -3.84 -10.57
CA ILE A 124 23.00 -5.18 -10.76
C ILE A 124 21.70 -5.05 -11.54
N TRP A 125 20.87 -4.06 -11.21
CA TRP A 125 19.62 -3.79 -11.90
C TRP A 125 19.84 -3.49 -13.39
N ASP A 126 20.74 -2.57 -13.72
CA ASP A 126 21.05 -2.16 -15.10
C ASP A 126 21.57 -3.35 -15.92
N LYS A 127 22.38 -4.21 -15.29
CA LYS A 127 22.89 -5.44 -15.94
C LYS A 127 21.75 -6.37 -16.34
N LYS A 128 20.69 -6.50 -15.52
CA LYS A 128 19.54 -7.36 -15.79
C LYS A 128 18.48 -6.68 -16.68
N ASN A 129 18.33 -5.36 -16.57
CA ASN A 129 17.28 -4.57 -17.20
C ASN A 129 17.85 -3.52 -18.16
N LYS A 130 18.63 -3.95 -19.15
CA LYS A 130 19.42 -3.07 -20.04
C LYS A 130 18.63 -1.94 -20.70
N ASN A 131 17.34 -2.15 -20.99
CA ASN A 131 16.50 -1.19 -21.71
C ASN A 131 15.67 -0.31 -20.78
N PHE A 132 15.82 -0.42 -19.46
CA PHE A 132 15.04 0.39 -18.51
C PHE A 132 15.44 1.86 -18.56
N GLN A 133 16.72 2.16 -18.84
CA GLN A 133 17.19 3.54 -18.94
C GLN A 133 16.72 4.23 -20.23
N ASP A 134 16.50 3.47 -21.31
CA ASP A 134 16.04 4.01 -22.59
C ASP A 134 14.61 4.59 -22.52
N LEU A 135 13.80 4.15 -21.55
CA LEU A 135 12.43 4.64 -21.31
C LEU A 135 12.35 6.02 -20.62
N ILE A 136 13.45 6.53 -20.08
CA ILE A 136 13.48 7.82 -19.35
C ILE A 136 13.96 8.97 -20.25
N VAL A 137 14.39 8.67 -21.49
CA VAL A 137 15.02 9.64 -22.41
C VAL A 137 14.14 9.96 -23.65
N GLU A 138 12.92 9.43 -23.74
CA GLU A 138 11.91 9.84 -24.75
C GLU A 138 10.86 10.79 -24.16
#